data_AF-A0A5C6CJD7-F1
#
_entry.id   AF-A0A5C6CJD7-F1
#
_cell.length_a   1.000
_cell.length_b   1.000
_cell.length_c   1.000
_cell.angle_alpha   90.00
_cell.angle_beta   90.00
_cell.angle_gamma   90.00
#
_symmetry.space_group_name_H-M   'P 1'
#
loop_
_entity.id
_entity.type
_entity.pdbx_description
1 polymer ?
#
loop_
_entity_poly.entity_id
_entity_poly.type
_entity_poly.pdbx_seq_one_letter_code
_entity_poly.pdbx_strand_id
1 'polypeptide(L)'
;MLRTSKTPVLISAIVVGVGIAIAWAFVCGIGGQLVRGLIGSERQANESLHVALDGTVFIVTTSGGNYDAKRTYRTLEGKKVELQEEESSLYFQALQNRPKEPALLSNPIEWRARIGGTTDTGNPAVYWYLIRDNSREGHAYLAGYESQSEQLIGYLDRKGFHETFPQSEDSFNLQGGLAGYSQFYYASNGYTEPPSTNPQFRYMRGSTEIVPPYWVIFLMDVDRIWRIDLRERTLSVFETTSDAISITMISEPLPLLAGDEKQNGKLEQALEESRRKTVRRLAVRHADRIEVWNPTAEAKKVFSLPERLRQADMRALSLGNGQMLIQLVHGYWERGSRLELVWLNEAGSEVRNENLELVGYVPPNPRTQAWQLAGVAPVPALWGFYEFIGRPFGFINNYQDPTYSAALKHAWRETWPACVAVLFLSAIAAWQALRWHKQHYLSGGILWAGFVFLLGVPGLVAYWLHFRGSPVAECASCGKQVPRDRDACARCAEPFPEPSLKGTEIFA
;
A
#
# COMPACT_ATOMS: atom_id res chain seq x y z
N MET A 1 -36.37 -44.14 -18.59
CA MET A 1 -36.08 -43.09 -17.59
C MET A 1 -34.61 -42.74 -17.62
N LEU A 2 -34.22 -41.75 -18.43
CA LEU A 2 -32.87 -41.20 -18.40
C LEU A 2 -32.75 -40.37 -17.12
N ARG A 3 -31.92 -40.80 -16.16
CA ARG A 3 -31.53 -39.97 -15.00
C ARG A 3 -30.83 -38.73 -15.57
N THR A 4 -31.55 -37.63 -15.70
CA THR A 4 -30.94 -36.34 -15.99
C THR A 4 -29.95 -36.04 -14.87
N SER A 5 -28.68 -35.92 -15.25
CA SER A 5 -27.59 -35.60 -14.33
C SER A 5 -27.93 -34.30 -13.59
N LYS A 6 -27.90 -34.31 -12.26
CA LYS A 6 -28.10 -33.11 -11.41
C LYS A 6 -26.88 -32.19 -11.38
N THR A 7 -25.75 -32.66 -11.92
CA THR A 7 -24.45 -31.97 -11.93
C THR A 7 -24.49 -30.59 -12.63
N PRO A 8 -25.06 -30.42 -13.85
CA PRO A 8 -25.12 -29.11 -14.51
C PRO A 8 -25.89 -28.06 -13.72
N VAL A 9 -26.98 -28.44 -13.03
CA VAL A 9 -27.75 -27.49 -12.21
C VAL A 9 -26.93 -26.99 -11.02
N LEU A 10 -26.17 -27.88 -10.38
CA LEU A 10 -25.29 -27.52 -9.27
C LEU A 10 -24.15 -26.59 -9.72
N ILE A 11 -23.50 -26.91 -10.84
CA ILE A 11 -22.42 -26.09 -11.39
C ILE A 11 -22.93 -24.69 -11.73
N SER A 12 -24.07 -24.59 -12.42
CA SER A 12 -24.70 -23.31 -12.72
C SER A 12 -25.07 -22.52 -11.46
N ALA A 13 -25.61 -23.19 -10.42
CA ALA A 13 -25.91 -22.55 -9.14
C ALA A 13 -24.64 -22.03 -8.45
N ILE A 14 -23.53 -22.79 -8.48
CA ILE A 14 -22.24 -22.36 -7.96
C ILE A 14 -21.71 -21.14 -8.72
N VAL A 15 -21.69 -21.19 -10.05
CA VAL A 15 -21.22 -20.07 -10.88
C VAL A 15 -22.04 -18.81 -10.64
N VAL A 16 -23.37 -18.92 -10.63
CA VAL A 16 -24.28 -17.80 -10.36
C VAL A 16 -24.11 -17.29 -8.92
N GLY A 17 -24.02 -18.19 -7.94
CA GLY A 17 -23.82 -17.84 -6.54
C GLY A 17 -22.51 -17.09 -6.31
N VAL A 18 -21.42 -17.56 -6.92
CA VAL A 18 -20.11 -16.88 -6.88
C VAL A 18 -20.18 -15.53 -7.57
N GLY A 19 -20.81 -15.44 -8.75
CA GLY A 19 -20.99 -14.18 -9.46
C GLY A 19 -21.77 -13.15 -8.65
N ILE A 20 -22.86 -13.56 -8.00
CA ILE A 20 -23.66 -12.70 -7.10
C ILE A 20 -22.84 -12.31 -5.88
N ALA A 21 -22.07 -13.22 -5.28
CA ALA A 21 -21.22 -12.90 -4.14
C ALA A 21 -20.15 -11.84 -4.49
N ILE A 22 -19.53 -11.94 -5.67
CA ILE A 22 -18.57 -10.94 -6.17
C ILE A 22 -19.26 -9.59 -6.40
N ALA A 23 -20.39 -9.58 -7.10
CA ALA A 23 -21.15 -8.36 -7.36
C ALA A 23 -21.63 -7.69 -6.05
N TRP A 24 -22.09 -8.49 -5.09
CA TRP A 24 -22.48 -8.04 -3.76
C TRP A 24 -21.31 -7.40 -3.01
N ALA A 25 -20.16 -8.06 -2.97
CA ALA A 25 -18.95 -7.53 -2.33
C ALA A 25 -18.52 -6.20 -2.96
N PHE A 26 -18.65 -6.06 -4.28
CA PHE A 26 -18.37 -4.82 -4.99
C PHE A 26 -19.36 -3.70 -4.62
N VAL A 27 -20.66 -3.97 -4.65
CA VAL A 27 -21.71 -2.99 -4.30
C VAL A 27 -21.60 -2.57 -2.84
N CYS A 28 -21.43 -3.50 -1.91
CA CYS A 28 -21.27 -3.18 -0.50
C CYS A 28 -19.92 -2.49 -0.22
N GLY A 29 -18.87 -2.82 -0.98
CA GLY A 29 -17.58 -2.13 -0.93
C GLY A 29 -17.71 -0.66 -1.31
N ILE A 30 -18.36 -0.37 -2.44
CA ILE A 30 -18.64 1.00 -2.89
C ILE A 30 -19.57 1.71 -1.89
N GLY A 31 -20.66 1.07 -1.50
CA GLY A 31 -21.61 1.62 -0.53
C GLY A 31 -20.93 1.96 0.80
N GLY A 32 -20.03 1.10 1.28
CA GLY A 32 -19.22 1.35 2.48
C GLY A 32 -18.30 2.56 2.34
N GLN A 33 -17.65 2.74 1.19
CA GLN A 33 -16.83 3.93 0.93
C GLN A 33 -17.67 5.20 0.83
N LEU A 34 -18.84 5.15 0.18
CA LEU A 34 -19.77 6.27 0.09
C LEU A 34 -20.32 6.66 1.46
N VAL A 35 -20.74 5.69 2.27
CA VAL A 35 -21.23 5.94 3.64
C VAL A 35 -20.13 6.54 4.51
N ARG A 36 -18.87 6.09 4.40
CA ARG A 36 -17.74 6.72 5.08
C ARG A 36 -17.51 8.17 4.63
N GLY A 37 -17.67 8.45 3.34
CA GLY A 37 -17.60 9.80 2.80
C GLY A 37 -18.74 10.69 3.32
N LEU A 38 -19.97 10.16 3.38
CA LEU A 38 -21.20 10.90 3.74
C LEU A 38 -21.37 11.14 5.24
N ILE A 39 -21.01 10.16 6.08
CA ILE A 39 -21.06 10.32 7.55
C ILE A 39 -20.06 11.39 8.02
N GLY A 40 -19.18 11.83 7.11
CA GLY A 40 -18.04 12.63 7.45
C GLY A 40 -17.12 11.74 8.27
N SER A 41 -15.96 11.39 7.73
CA SER A 41 -14.83 11.43 8.63
C SER A 41 -14.86 12.84 9.20
N GLU A 42 -15.31 13.02 10.45
CA GLU A 42 -14.99 14.24 11.21
C GLU A 42 -13.57 14.56 10.80
N ARG A 43 -13.34 15.75 10.22
CA ARG A 43 -12.05 16.09 9.63
C ARG A 43 -11.02 16.00 10.74
N GLN A 44 -10.46 14.82 10.92
CA GLN A 44 -9.60 14.51 12.05
C GLN A 44 -8.41 15.41 11.84
N ALA A 45 -8.19 16.27 12.82
CA ALA A 45 -6.98 17.05 12.90
C ALA A 45 -5.80 16.09 12.67
N ASN A 46 -5.03 16.32 11.62
CA ASN A 46 -3.86 15.50 11.34
C ASN A 46 -2.65 16.25 11.88
N GLU A 47 -2.02 15.67 12.89
CA GLU A 47 -0.78 16.16 13.47
C GLU A 47 0.40 15.51 12.78
N SER A 48 1.39 16.33 12.46
CA SER A 48 2.67 15.91 11.89
C SER A 48 3.80 16.69 12.56
N LEU A 49 5.04 16.26 12.35
CA LEU A 49 6.20 16.98 12.87
C LEU A 49 6.70 17.98 11.84
N HIS A 50 7.07 19.16 12.31
CA HIS A 50 7.79 20.17 11.57
C HIS A 50 9.05 20.51 12.35
N VAL A 51 10.21 20.44 11.68
CA VAL A 51 11.49 20.71 12.32
C VAL A 51 12.06 21.99 11.72
N ALA A 52 12.24 23.02 12.53
CA ALA A 52 12.87 24.25 12.08
C ALA A 52 14.38 24.05 11.87
N LEU A 53 15.02 25.02 11.20
CA LEU A 53 16.44 24.97 10.85
C LEU A 53 17.38 24.94 12.06
N ASP A 54 16.94 25.49 13.19
CA ASP A 54 17.65 25.46 14.46
C ASP A 54 17.51 24.09 15.18
N GLY A 55 16.75 23.16 14.60
CA GLY A 55 16.45 21.85 15.15
C GLY A 55 15.28 21.84 16.14
N THR A 56 14.58 22.97 16.33
CA THR A 56 13.38 23.01 17.16
C THR A 56 12.27 22.21 16.50
N VAL A 57 11.70 21.26 17.25
CA VAL A 57 10.60 20.41 16.76
C VAL A 57 9.26 21.00 17.19
N PHE A 58 8.39 21.18 16.21
CA PHE A 58 7.01 21.59 16.38
C PHE A 58 6.07 20.47 15.94
N ILE A 59 4.90 20.44 16.57
CA ILE A 59 3.76 19.64 16.14
C ILE A 59 2.84 20.55 15.34
N VAL A 60 2.56 20.16 14.09
CA VAL A 60 1.68 20.88 13.18
C VAL A 60 0.35 20.16 13.11
N THR A 61 -0.68 20.82 13.62
CA THR A 61 -2.05 20.35 13.46
C THR A 61 -2.64 20.95 12.20
N THR A 62 -3.06 20.10 11.26
CA THR A 62 -3.74 20.51 10.03
C THR A 62 -5.22 20.22 10.17
N SER A 63 -6.06 21.26 10.12
CA SER A 63 -7.51 21.16 10.21
C SER A 63 -8.16 21.55 8.87
N GLY A 64 -8.86 20.61 8.23
CA GLY A 64 -9.40 20.79 6.87
C GLY A 64 -8.94 19.70 5.90
N GLY A 65 -9.79 19.34 4.94
CA GLY A 65 -9.33 18.61 3.74
C GLY A 65 -8.92 19.62 2.67
N ASN A 66 -7.84 19.35 1.93
CA ASN A 66 -7.23 20.16 0.86
C ASN A 66 -6.17 21.20 1.30
N TYR A 67 -5.60 21.87 0.29
CA TYR A 67 -4.52 22.85 0.34
C TYR A 67 -4.78 24.07 1.23
N ASP A 68 -6.04 24.42 1.51
CA ASP A 68 -6.44 25.55 2.38
C ASP A 68 -6.60 25.16 3.86
N ALA A 69 -6.11 24.00 4.26
CA ALA A 69 -6.24 23.56 5.64
C ALA A 69 -5.51 24.50 6.59
N LYS A 70 -6.22 24.97 7.63
CA LYS A 70 -5.64 25.85 8.65
C LYS A 70 -4.61 25.05 9.45
N ARG A 71 -3.37 25.50 9.41
CA ARG A 71 -2.24 24.96 10.17
C ARG A 71 -2.10 25.71 11.49
N THR A 72 -1.89 24.98 12.57
CA THR A 72 -1.49 25.55 13.86
C THR A 72 -0.26 24.81 14.38
N TYR A 73 0.67 25.56 14.94
CA TYR A 73 1.94 25.03 15.43
C TYR A 73 1.95 25.04 16.96
N ARG A 74 2.51 24.00 17.55
CA ARG A 74 2.82 23.95 18.99
C ARG A 74 4.18 23.32 19.24
N THR A 75 4.86 23.71 20.31
CA THR A 75 6.07 23.03 20.77
C THR A 75 5.74 21.62 21.28
N LEU A 76 6.75 20.80 21.55
CA LEU A 76 6.57 19.47 22.14
C LEU A 76 5.87 19.54 23.51
N GLU A 77 6.07 20.63 24.25
CA GLU A 77 5.42 20.93 25.54
C GLU A 77 3.98 21.48 25.37
N GLY A 78 3.48 21.58 24.14
CA GLY A 78 2.12 22.01 23.83
C GLY A 78 1.90 23.52 23.77
N LYS A 79 2.96 24.34 23.90
CA LYS A 79 2.84 25.80 23.78
C LYS A 79 2.56 26.18 22.32
N LYS A 80 1.46 26.90 22.07
CA LYS A 80 1.14 27.40 20.72
C LYS A 80 2.21 28.40 20.26
N VAL A 81 2.61 28.27 18.99
CA VAL A 81 3.58 29.14 18.33
C VAL A 81 2.99 29.64 17.01
N GLU A 82 3.28 30.88 16.65
CA GLU A 82 2.98 31.44 15.34
C GLU A 82 4.29 31.50 14.55
N LEU A 83 4.37 30.73 13.47
CA LEU A 83 5.52 30.76 12.56
C LEU A 83 5.26 31.81 11.48
N GLN A 84 6.19 32.74 11.31
CA GLN A 84 6.07 33.80 10.30
C GLN A 84 6.36 33.30 8.88
N GLU A 85 7.19 32.27 8.72
CA GLU A 85 7.55 31.68 7.43
C GLU A 85 7.61 30.15 7.53
N GLU A 86 6.73 29.44 6.82
CA GLU A 86 6.76 27.96 6.78
C GLU A 86 7.91 27.41 5.94
N GLU A 87 8.53 28.23 5.08
CA GLU A 87 9.52 27.84 4.06
C GLU A 87 10.86 27.33 4.64
N SER A 88 10.99 27.26 5.96
CA SER A 88 12.23 26.94 6.68
C SER A 88 12.16 25.61 7.41
N SER A 89 11.53 24.60 6.81
CA SER A 89 11.37 23.27 7.42
C SER A 89 12.39 22.24 6.94
N LEU A 90 12.88 21.44 7.87
CA LEU A 90 13.53 20.17 7.62
C LEU A 90 12.49 19.05 7.62
N TYR A 91 12.67 18.08 6.72
CA TYR A 91 11.77 16.95 6.57
C TYR A 91 12.51 15.64 6.84
N PHE A 92 11.88 14.77 7.62
CA PHE A 92 12.35 13.41 7.84
C PHE A 92 12.32 12.61 6.54
N GLN A 93 13.41 11.90 6.26
CA GLN A 93 13.48 10.95 5.15
C GLN A 93 13.60 9.53 5.65
N ALA A 94 12.98 8.60 4.94
CA ALA A 94 13.03 7.19 5.29
C ALA A 94 14.45 6.63 5.09
N LEU A 95 14.97 6.01 6.14
CA LEU A 95 16.18 5.19 6.12
C LEU A 95 15.78 3.84 6.69
N GLN A 96 15.13 3.03 5.87
CA GLN A 96 14.54 1.76 6.31
C GLN A 96 15.62 0.68 6.51
N ASN A 97 15.33 -0.29 7.39
CA ASN A 97 16.20 -1.44 7.58
C ASN A 97 15.99 -2.45 6.44
N ARG A 98 16.91 -3.39 6.23
CA ARG A 98 16.76 -4.39 5.17
C ARG A 98 15.39 -5.08 5.31
N PRO A 99 14.55 -5.08 4.25
CA PRO A 99 13.26 -5.73 4.31
C PRO A 99 13.47 -7.20 4.68
N LYS A 100 12.74 -7.66 5.69
CA LYS A 100 12.81 -9.07 6.08
C LYS A 100 12.22 -9.91 4.95
N GLU A 101 12.91 -10.98 4.56
CA GLU A 101 12.37 -11.92 3.59
C GLU A 101 11.07 -12.51 4.12
N PRO A 102 10.00 -12.70 3.34
CA PRO A 102 8.80 -13.32 3.88
C PRO A 102 9.08 -14.73 4.43
N ALA A 103 8.49 -15.04 5.58
CA ALA A 103 8.78 -16.29 6.28
C ALA A 103 8.33 -17.56 5.53
N LEU A 104 7.31 -17.48 4.68
CA LEU A 104 6.71 -18.66 4.04
C LEU A 104 6.62 -18.55 2.51
N LEU A 105 6.00 -17.51 1.98
CA LEU A 105 5.83 -17.32 0.54
C LEU A 105 6.28 -15.92 0.12
N SER A 106 7.20 -15.90 -0.85
CA SER A 106 7.54 -14.69 -1.57
C SER A 106 6.56 -14.46 -2.70
N ASN A 107 5.63 -13.52 -2.53
CA ASN A 107 4.84 -13.05 -3.65
C ASN A 107 5.76 -12.34 -4.64
N PRO A 108 5.62 -12.59 -5.95
CA PRO A 108 6.33 -11.79 -6.94
C PRO A 108 5.95 -10.33 -6.76
N ILE A 109 6.92 -9.43 -6.85
CA ILE A 109 6.67 -7.98 -6.73
C ILE A 109 5.70 -7.60 -7.85
N GLU A 110 4.64 -6.85 -7.59
CA GLU A 110 3.73 -6.45 -8.67
C GLU A 110 4.44 -5.53 -9.67
N TRP A 111 4.09 -5.62 -10.96
CA TRP A 111 4.72 -4.81 -12.02
C TRP A 111 4.78 -3.31 -11.71
N ARG A 112 3.72 -2.75 -11.13
CA ARG A 112 3.67 -1.33 -10.73
C ARG A 112 4.69 -0.96 -9.66
N ALA A 113 5.03 -1.90 -8.78
CA ALA A 113 6.04 -1.71 -7.74
C ALA A 113 7.46 -2.00 -8.26
N ARG A 114 7.63 -2.39 -9.52
CA ARG A 114 8.94 -2.63 -10.15
C ARG A 114 9.47 -1.45 -10.97
N ILE A 115 8.67 -0.41 -11.18
CA ILE A 115 9.03 0.72 -12.04
C ILE A 115 9.00 2.01 -11.23
N GLY A 116 10.11 2.76 -11.22
CA GLY A 116 10.17 4.12 -10.69
C GLY A 116 10.50 5.11 -11.81
N GLY A 117 9.68 6.14 -11.99
CA GLY A 117 9.92 7.18 -13.00
C GLY A 117 10.59 8.43 -12.42
N THR A 118 11.52 9.01 -13.17
CA THR A 118 12.16 10.31 -12.90
C THR A 118 12.45 11.05 -14.23
N THR A 119 13.12 12.20 -14.20
CA THR A 119 13.34 13.04 -15.37
C THR A 119 14.72 13.70 -15.36
N ASP A 120 15.30 13.91 -16.54
CA ASP A 120 16.52 14.72 -16.70
C ASP A 120 16.24 16.25 -16.68
N THR A 121 14.96 16.63 -16.64
CA THR A 121 14.46 18.02 -16.70
C THR A 121 14.89 18.83 -17.93
N GLY A 122 15.29 18.15 -19.01
CA GLY A 122 15.65 18.76 -20.30
C GLY A 122 14.46 19.38 -21.02
N ASN A 123 14.70 19.94 -22.21
CA ASN A 123 13.65 20.42 -23.11
C ASN A 123 13.96 20.02 -24.58
N PRO A 124 13.27 19.00 -25.13
CA PRO A 124 12.29 18.15 -24.46
C PRO A 124 12.94 17.34 -23.33
N ALA A 125 12.17 17.05 -22.28
CA ALA A 125 12.67 16.23 -21.18
C ALA A 125 12.80 14.77 -21.61
N VAL A 126 13.74 14.04 -21.03
CA VAL A 126 13.80 12.57 -21.08
C VAL A 126 13.26 12.03 -19.77
N TYR A 127 12.22 11.20 -19.86
CA TYR A 127 11.68 10.45 -18.74
C TYR A 127 12.46 9.15 -18.60
N TRP A 128 13.08 8.97 -17.44
CA TRP A 128 13.87 7.79 -17.11
C TRP A 128 13.08 6.89 -16.18
N TYR A 129 12.99 5.62 -16.51
CA TYR A 129 12.31 4.61 -15.71
C TYR A 129 13.32 3.60 -15.20
N LEU A 130 13.52 3.54 -13.88
CA LEU A 130 14.21 2.44 -13.23
C LEU A 130 13.27 1.22 -13.24
N ILE A 131 13.61 0.21 -14.03
CA ILE A 131 12.83 -1.01 -14.22
C ILE A 131 13.57 -2.16 -13.55
N ARG A 132 12.95 -2.75 -12.54
CA ARG A 132 13.40 -3.97 -11.86
C ARG A 132 12.70 -5.19 -12.46
N ASP A 133 13.42 -6.31 -12.58
CA ASP A 133 12.81 -7.59 -12.92
C ASP A 133 12.04 -8.21 -11.73
N ASN A 134 11.53 -9.44 -11.91
CA ASN A 134 10.85 -10.18 -10.85
C ASN A 134 11.79 -11.06 -10.01
N SER A 135 13.11 -10.99 -10.26
CA SER A 135 14.05 -11.84 -9.56
C SER A 135 14.16 -11.39 -8.10
N ARG A 136 14.58 -12.34 -7.25
CA ARG A 136 14.87 -12.01 -5.86
C ARG A 136 16.04 -11.05 -5.76
N GLU A 137 17.09 -11.24 -6.56
CA GLU A 137 18.27 -10.37 -6.63
C GLU A 137 17.91 -8.93 -7.03
N GLY A 138 16.86 -8.78 -7.83
CA GLY A 138 16.33 -7.49 -8.23
C GLY A 138 17.21 -6.80 -9.26
N HIS A 139 17.54 -7.52 -10.33
CA HIS A 139 18.23 -6.93 -11.47
C HIS A 139 17.42 -5.75 -12.02
N ALA A 140 18.08 -4.62 -12.21
CA ALA A 140 17.46 -3.41 -12.68
C ALA A 140 18.30 -2.67 -13.72
N TYR A 141 17.64 -1.89 -14.55
CA TYR A 141 18.23 -0.98 -15.51
C TYR A 141 17.36 0.28 -15.60
N LEU A 142 17.89 1.36 -16.17
CA LEU A 142 17.05 2.49 -16.56
C LEU A 142 16.75 2.47 -18.05
N ALA A 143 15.53 2.84 -18.42
CA ALA A 143 15.13 3.10 -19.80
C ALA A 143 14.68 4.55 -19.94
N GLY A 144 15.28 5.28 -20.88
CA GLY A 144 14.97 6.69 -21.16
C GLY A 144 14.03 6.83 -22.35
N TYR A 145 12.96 7.61 -22.21
CA TYR A 145 12.02 7.93 -23.29
C TYR A 145 11.90 9.44 -23.42
N GLU A 146 11.96 9.96 -24.64
CA GLU A 146 11.71 11.38 -24.87
C GLU A 146 10.24 11.71 -24.52
N SER A 147 10.03 12.75 -23.72
CA SER A 147 8.73 13.11 -23.16
C SER A 147 7.64 13.48 -24.17
N GLN A 148 8.01 13.91 -25.38
CA GLN A 148 7.06 14.35 -26.40
C GLN A 148 6.79 13.27 -27.45
N SER A 149 7.83 12.68 -28.03
CA SER A 149 7.69 11.65 -29.06
C SER A 149 7.44 10.25 -28.49
N GLU A 150 7.66 10.06 -27.19
CA GLU A 150 7.70 8.75 -26.52
C GLU A 150 8.75 7.79 -27.14
N GLN A 151 9.69 8.32 -27.92
CA GLN A 151 10.75 7.53 -28.53
C GLN A 151 11.74 7.08 -27.46
N LEU A 152 12.11 5.79 -27.50
CA LEU A 152 13.18 5.24 -26.68
C LEU A 152 14.50 5.91 -27.05
N ILE A 153 15.13 6.53 -26.06
CA ILE A 153 16.45 7.16 -26.18
C ILE A 153 17.56 6.13 -25.96
N GLY A 154 17.37 5.19 -25.04
CA GLY A 154 18.33 4.13 -24.73
C GLY A 154 18.20 3.63 -23.30
N TYR A 155 19.21 2.90 -22.86
CA TYR A 155 19.27 2.24 -21.57
C TYR A 155 20.52 2.62 -20.78
N LEU A 156 20.43 2.57 -19.45
CA LEU A 156 21.56 2.67 -18.54
C LEU A 156 21.60 1.41 -17.67
N ASP A 157 22.76 0.76 -17.64
CA ASP A 157 23.09 -0.36 -16.75
C ASP A 157 24.50 -0.16 -16.16
N ARG A 158 25.11 -1.19 -15.57
CA ARG A 158 26.46 -1.09 -14.96
C ARG A 158 27.57 -0.78 -15.96
N LYS A 159 27.38 -1.02 -17.26
CA LYS A 159 28.33 -0.68 -18.33
C LYS A 159 28.16 0.74 -18.84
N GLY A 160 27.11 1.45 -18.42
CA GLY A 160 26.82 2.83 -18.83
C GLY A 160 25.68 2.90 -19.83
N PHE A 161 25.69 3.94 -20.69
CA PHE A 161 24.61 4.20 -21.65
C PHE A 161 24.79 3.41 -22.94
N HIS A 162 23.69 2.84 -23.45
CA HIS A 162 23.67 2.17 -24.75
C HIS A 162 22.26 2.12 -25.35
N GLU A 163 22.16 1.90 -26.66
CA GLU A 163 20.90 1.93 -27.40
C GLU A 163 20.16 0.58 -27.44
N THR A 164 20.84 -0.50 -27.03
CA THR A 164 20.32 -1.87 -27.08
C THR A 164 19.76 -2.33 -25.75
N PHE A 165 18.90 -3.33 -25.72
CA PHE A 165 18.38 -3.83 -24.44
C PHE A 165 19.52 -4.44 -23.57
N PRO A 166 19.62 -4.09 -22.28
CA PRO A 166 20.64 -4.62 -21.36
C PRO A 166 20.63 -6.15 -21.25
N GLN A 167 21.82 -6.75 -21.13
CA GLN A 167 21.93 -8.13 -20.70
C GLN A 167 21.75 -8.22 -19.18
N SER A 168 21.22 -9.33 -18.67
CA SER A 168 20.92 -9.47 -17.24
C SER A 168 22.16 -9.38 -16.35
N GLU A 169 23.32 -9.82 -16.85
CA GLU A 169 24.61 -9.73 -16.16
C GLU A 169 25.13 -8.29 -16.00
N ASP A 170 24.71 -7.39 -16.89
CA ASP A 170 25.11 -5.99 -16.89
C ASP A 170 24.17 -5.10 -16.07
N SER A 171 23.00 -5.63 -15.71
CA SER A 171 22.01 -4.92 -14.91
C SER A 171 22.51 -4.64 -13.49
N PHE A 172 22.07 -3.52 -12.91
CA PHE A 172 22.28 -3.21 -11.49
C PHE A 172 21.67 -4.30 -10.62
N ASN A 173 22.30 -4.64 -9.49
CA ASN A 173 21.74 -5.60 -8.55
C ASN A 173 21.33 -4.87 -7.27
N LEU A 174 20.01 -4.67 -7.10
CA LEU A 174 19.46 -3.89 -6.00
C LEU A 174 19.41 -4.67 -4.67
N GLN A 175 20.39 -5.56 -4.41
CA GLN A 175 20.53 -6.35 -3.18
C GLN A 175 19.22 -6.93 -2.63
N GLY A 176 18.41 -7.45 -3.56
CA GLY A 176 17.27 -8.31 -3.39
C GLY A 176 16.58 -8.44 -2.03
N GLY A 177 15.55 -7.62 -1.81
CA GLY A 177 14.37 -7.99 -1.03
C GLY A 177 13.10 -7.94 -1.89
N LEU A 178 11.94 -8.27 -1.32
CA LEU A 178 10.62 -8.02 -1.96
C LEU A 178 10.22 -6.54 -2.00
N ALA A 179 11.09 -5.64 -1.54
CA ALA A 179 10.89 -4.21 -1.67
C ALA A 179 10.90 -3.84 -3.16
N GLY A 180 9.93 -3.05 -3.64
CA GLY A 180 9.90 -2.60 -5.03
C GLY A 180 11.10 -1.72 -5.43
N TYR A 181 10.96 -0.84 -6.42
CA TYR A 181 11.95 0.22 -6.70
C TYR A 181 12.05 1.28 -5.57
N SER A 182 11.39 1.03 -4.43
CA SER A 182 11.30 1.85 -3.23
C SER A 182 12.61 2.53 -2.83
N GLN A 183 12.47 3.60 -2.04
CA GLN A 183 13.53 4.47 -1.50
C GLN A 183 14.68 3.76 -0.75
N PHE A 184 14.75 2.44 -0.72
CA PHE A 184 15.90 1.70 -0.23
C PHE A 184 17.11 1.87 -1.14
N TYR A 185 16.91 1.75 -2.46
CA TYR A 185 18.02 1.58 -3.39
C TYR A 185 18.28 2.81 -4.25
N TYR A 186 17.49 3.86 -4.09
CA TYR A 186 17.49 5.03 -4.95
C TYR A 186 17.39 6.30 -4.11
N ALA A 187 18.26 7.26 -4.39
CA ALA A 187 18.21 8.60 -3.81
C ALA A 187 18.38 9.67 -4.90
N SER A 188 17.49 10.66 -4.91
CA SER A 188 17.64 11.86 -5.74
C SER A 188 16.92 13.03 -5.08
N ASN A 189 17.29 14.24 -5.47
CA ASN A 189 16.50 15.43 -5.14
C ASN A 189 15.23 15.50 -5.99
N GLY A 190 15.20 14.82 -7.14
CA GLY A 190 14.03 14.72 -7.99
C GLY A 190 13.02 13.71 -7.44
N TYR A 191 11.74 13.91 -7.72
CA TYR A 191 10.72 12.92 -7.39
C TYR A 191 10.98 11.62 -8.15
N THR A 192 10.78 10.51 -7.45
CA THR A 192 10.69 9.18 -8.06
C THR A 192 9.41 8.54 -7.61
N GLU A 193 8.55 8.30 -8.58
CA GLU A 193 7.18 7.91 -8.34
C GLU A 193 6.84 6.65 -9.12
N PRO A 194 5.89 5.84 -8.62
CA PRO A 194 5.40 4.72 -9.41
C PRO A 194 4.68 5.28 -10.64
N PRO A 195 4.51 4.48 -11.71
CA PRO A 195 3.79 4.91 -12.88
C PRO A 195 2.37 5.32 -12.47
N SER A 196 2.10 6.62 -12.58
CA SER A 196 0.81 7.22 -12.28
C SER A 196 0.33 8.00 -13.50
N THR A 197 -0.96 8.32 -13.55
CA THR A 197 -1.53 9.11 -14.65
C THR A 197 -1.06 10.57 -14.62
N ASN A 198 -0.59 11.05 -13.47
CA ASN A 198 -0.12 12.43 -13.31
C ASN A 198 1.12 12.51 -12.41
N PRO A 199 2.29 12.04 -12.88
CA PRO A 199 3.48 11.98 -12.04
C PRO A 199 4.07 13.36 -11.81
N GLN A 200 4.42 13.67 -10.55
CA GLN A 200 4.92 14.99 -10.14
C GLN A 200 6.22 15.37 -10.83
N PHE A 201 7.03 14.37 -11.19
CA PHE A 201 8.30 14.62 -11.88
C PHE A 201 8.13 15.35 -13.22
N ARG A 202 6.93 15.31 -13.85
CA ARG A 202 6.64 16.06 -15.09
C ARG A 202 6.57 17.58 -14.90
N TYR A 203 6.31 18.03 -13.67
CA TYR A 203 6.17 19.46 -13.36
C TYR A 203 7.44 20.05 -12.74
N MET A 204 8.45 19.22 -12.47
CA MET A 204 9.73 19.71 -11.97
C MET A 204 10.44 20.51 -13.05
N ARG A 205 10.82 21.74 -12.71
CA ARG A 205 11.75 22.52 -13.52
C ARG A 205 13.16 22.21 -13.07
N GLY A 206 14.03 21.92 -14.04
CA GLY A 206 15.45 21.72 -13.78
C GLY A 206 16.02 22.93 -13.07
N SER A 207 16.82 22.68 -12.04
CA SER A 207 17.44 23.73 -11.26
C SER A 207 18.92 23.45 -11.03
N THR A 208 19.74 24.29 -11.68
CA THR A 208 21.10 24.71 -11.27
C THR A 208 21.49 24.56 -9.81
N GLU A 209 20.55 25.08 -9.06
CA GLU A 209 20.73 25.58 -7.72
C GLU A 209 20.67 24.46 -6.70
N ILE A 210 19.99 23.38 -7.04
CA ILE A 210 19.87 22.26 -6.13
C ILE A 210 21.06 21.35 -6.35
N VAL A 211 21.77 21.09 -5.26
CA VAL A 211 22.99 20.29 -5.28
C VAL A 211 22.74 19.03 -4.46
N PRO A 212 22.86 17.83 -5.06
CA PRO A 212 23.08 17.58 -6.48
C PRO A 212 21.84 17.91 -7.35
N PRO A 213 22.00 18.21 -8.65
CA PRO A 213 20.86 18.54 -9.52
C PRO A 213 19.81 17.43 -9.59
N TYR A 214 18.57 17.79 -9.97
CA TYR A 214 17.46 16.83 -10.05
C TYR A 214 17.68 15.65 -10.99
N TRP A 215 18.52 15.82 -12.03
CA TRP A 215 18.88 14.76 -12.98
C TRP A 215 20.05 13.90 -12.52
N VAL A 216 20.64 14.19 -11.36
CA VAL A 216 21.63 13.32 -10.74
C VAL A 216 20.90 12.42 -9.74
N ILE A 217 21.11 11.12 -9.89
CA ILE A 217 20.54 10.10 -9.03
C ILE A 217 21.68 9.26 -8.44
N PHE A 218 21.43 8.72 -7.25
CA PHE A 218 22.28 7.72 -6.64
C PHE A 218 21.53 6.40 -6.60
N LEU A 219 22.21 5.33 -7.02
CA LEU A 219 21.65 3.99 -7.06
C LEU A 219 22.56 3.04 -6.29
N MET A 220 22.00 2.37 -5.28
CA MET A 220 22.71 1.41 -4.47
C MET A 220 22.74 0.05 -5.18
N ASP A 221 23.94 -0.51 -5.34
CA ASP A 221 24.23 -1.83 -5.89
C ASP A 221 24.81 -2.75 -4.78
N VAL A 222 25.21 -3.97 -5.11
CA VAL A 222 25.75 -4.97 -4.15
C VAL A 222 27.00 -4.51 -3.41
N ASP A 223 27.90 -3.82 -4.10
CA ASP A 223 29.24 -3.52 -3.60
C ASP A 223 29.61 -2.03 -3.72
N ARG A 224 28.67 -1.20 -4.19
CA ARG A 224 28.90 0.21 -4.47
C ARG A 224 27.62 1.01 -4.55
N ILE A 225 27.77 2.31 -4.46
CA ILE A 225 26.75 3.30 -4.80
C ILE A 225 27.20 3.95 -6.10
N TRP A 226 26.32 3.91 -7.10
CA TRP A 226 26.50 4.59 -8.36
C TRP A 226 26.00 6.02 -8.28
N ARG A 227 26.72 6.96 -8.89
CA ARG A 227 26.21 8.28 -9.25
C ARG A 227 25.93 8.25 -10.75
N ILE A 228 24.67 8.54 -11.10
CA ILE A 228 24.19 8.53 -12.48
C ILE A 228 23.78 9.96 -12.82
N ASP A 229 24.38 10.52 -13.87
CA ASP A 229 23.91 11.76 -14.47
C ASP A 229 23.00 11.41 -15.65
N LEU A 230 21.69 11.62 -15.47
CA LEU A 230 20.69 11.26 -16.47
C LEU A 230 20.72 12.16 -17.71
N ARG A 231 21.25 13.37 -17.59
CA ARG A 231 21.35 14.32 -18.70
C ARG A 231 22.54 14.01 -19.58
N GLU A 232 23.71 13.83 -18.94
CA GLU A 232 24.93 13.46 -19.63
C GLU A 232 24.97 11.97 -19.99
N ARG A 233 24.04 11.18 -19.44
CA ARG A 233 23.93 9.72 -19.63
C ARG A 233 25.22 9.01 -19.20
N THR A 234 25.82 9.50 -18.12
CA THR A 234 27.07 8.97 -17.57
C THR A 234 26.83 8.31 -16.22
N LEU A 235 27.71 7.35 -15.92
CA LEU A 235 27.72 6.57 -14.70
C LEU A 235 29.11 6.65 -14.09
N SER A 236 29.21 6.91 -12.80
CA SER A 236 30.47 6.82 -12.05
C SER A 236 30.24 6.15 -10.71
N VAL A 237 31.26 5.47 -10.19
CA VAL A 237 31.23 4.97 -8.81
C VAL A 237 31.28 6.17 -7.87
N PHE A 238 30.29 6.31 -7.00
CA PHE A 238 30.25 7.34 -5.96
C PHE A 238 30.98 6.88 -4.71
N GLU A 239 30.66 5.68 -4.22
CA GLU A 239 31.29 5.06 -3.06
C GLU A 239 31.33 3.54 -3.25
N THR A 240 32.39 2.88 -2.78
CA THR A 240 32.44 1.41 -2.72
C THR A 240 32.06 0.95 -1.32
N THR A 241 30.95 0.23 -1.19
CA THR A 241 30.42 -0.26 0.08
C THR A 241 29.59 -1.53 -0.13
N SER A 242 29.87 -2.57 0.65
CA SER A 242 29.14 -3.85 0.61
C SER A 242 28.14 -4.02 1.76
N ASP A 243 28.12 -3.08 2.72
CA ASP A 243 27.31 -3.14 3.94
C ASP A 243 26.19 -2.08 3.98
N ALA A 244 26.00 -1.34 2.89
CA ALA A 244 24.89 -0.39 2.75
C ALA A 244 23.53 -1.12 2.71
N ILE A 245 22.56 -0.57 3.44
CA ILE A 245 21.21 -1.12 3.62
C ILE A 245 20.15 -0.27 2.92
N SER A 246 20.27 1.05 3.00
CA SER A 246 19.39 1.98 2.30
C SER A 246 20.04 3.33 2.06
N ILE A 247 19.57 4.06 1.05
CA ILE A 247 20.04 5.41 0.71
C ILE A 247 18.89 6.40 0.55
N THR A 248 19.08 7.67 0.90
CA THR A 248 18.08 8.73 0.66
C THR A 248 18.71 10.12 0.62
N MET A 249 17.97 11.13 0.16
CA MET A 249 18.42 12.54 0.17
C MET A 249 17.83 13.31 1.36
N ILE A 250 18.61 13.52 2.42
CA ILE A 250 18.18 14.30 3.59
C ILE A 250 18.43 15.80 3.42
N SER A 251 17.64 16.62 4.12
CA SER A 251 17.95 18.05 4.30
C SER A 251 18.89 18.24 5.48
N GLU A 252 19.83 19.16 5.34
CA GLU A 252 20.68 19.70 6.41
C GLU A 252 20.56 21.23 6.37
N PRO A 253 20.45 21.93 7.51
CA PRO A 253 20.48 23.39 7.53
C PRO A 253 21.86 23.88 7.09
N LEU A 254 21.89 24.93 6.27
CA LEU A 254 23.16 25.60 5.97
C LEU A 254 23.62 26.37 7.23
N PRO A 255 24.93 26.37 7.55
CA PRO A 255 25.44 27.21 8.63
C PRO A 255 24.99 28.64 8.38
N LEU A 256 24.29 29.25 9.34
CA LEU A 256 24.02 30.68 9.30
C LEU A 256 25.38 31.37 9.25
N LEU A 257 25.75 31.93 8.10
CA LEU A 257 26.91 32.80 7.97
C LEU A 257 26.62 34.00 8.87
N ALA A 258 27.12 33.94 10.10
CA ALA A 258 26.84 34.92 11.12
C ALA A 258 27.46 36.27 10.71
N GLY A 259 26.63 37.15 10.16
CA GLY A 259 26.62 38.59 10.39
C GLY A 259 27.77 39.48 9.89
N ASP A 260 29.03 39.03 9.86
CA ASP A 260 30.13 40.00 10.02
C ASP A 260 31.07 40.21 8.82
N GLU A 261 30.97 39.43 7.73
CA GLU A 261 31.78 39.68 6.53
C GLU A 261 30.97 40.19 5.33
N LYS A 262 30.53 41.45 5.41
CA LYS A 262 30.23 42.27 4.22
C LYS A 262 31.52 42.66 3.47
N GLN A 263 32.32 41.70 3.01
CA GLN A 263 33.45 41.99 2.13
C GLN A 263 33.09 41.74 0.65
N ASN A 264 32.96 42.86 -0.07
CA ASN A 264 33.25 43.06 -1.50
C ASN A 264 32.76 41.99 -2.51
N GLY A 265 31.67 42.30 -3.23
CA GLY A 265 31.38 41.78 -4.58
C GLY A 265 30.97 40.30 -4.71
N LYS A 266 31.42 39.41 -3.81
CA LYS A 266 30.89 38.04 -3.65
C LYS A 266 29.51 38.00 -2.99
N LEU A 267 29.00 39.17 -2.60
CA LEU A 267 27.76 39.33 -1.85
C LEU A 267 26.53 38.88 -2.64
N GLU A 268 26.47 39.04 -3.98
CA GLU A 268 25.31 38.59 -4.76
C GLU A 268 25.23 37.07 -4.87
N GLN A 269 26.35 36.39 -5.11
CA GLN A 269 26.42 34.92 -5.09
C GLN A 269 26.16 34.38 -3.68
N ALA A 270 26.69 35.04 -2.65
CA ALA A 270 26.41 34.73 -1.26
C ALA A 270 24.96 35.06 -0.83
N LEU A 271 24.31 36.07 -1.43
CA LEU A 271 22.90 36.43 -1.19
C LEU A 271 21.93 35.47 -1.87
N GLU A 272 22.30 34.94 -3.04
CA GLU A 272 21.55 33.90 -3.74
C GLU A 272 21.73 32.54 -3.03
N GLU A 273 22.93 32.23 -2.53
CA GLU A 273 23.16 31.15 -1.56
C GLU A 273 22.45 31.41 -0.23
N SER A 274 22.34 32.66 0.26
CA SER A 274 21.67 32.99 1.52
C SER A 274 20.15 32.89 1.46
N ARG A 275 19.55 32.84 0.26
CA ARG A 275 18.12 32.50 0.14
C ARG A 275 17.87 31.04 0.45
N ARG A 276 18.87 30.16 0.22
CA ARG A 276 18.74 28.76 0.58
C ARG A 276 19.06 28.59 2.05
N LYS A 277 18.06 28.11 2.77
CA LYS A 277 18.16 27.82 4.19
C LYS A 277 18.65 26.39 4.47
N THR A 278 18.63 25.52 3.45
CA THR A 278 19.00 24.10 3.56
C THR A 278 19.82 23.63 2.35
N VAL A 279 20.59 22.57 2.56
CA VAL A 279 21.31 21.80 1.55
C VAL A 279 20.85 20.34 1.60
N ARG A 280 20.90 19.65 0.45
CA ARG A 280 20.57 18.24 0.34
C ARG A 280 21.83 17.39 0.45
N ARG A 281 21.77 16.33 1.25
CA ARG A 281 22.88 15.39 1.48
C ARG A 281 22.44 13.98 1.18
N LEU A 282 23.35 13.17 0.65
CA LEU A 282 23.09 11.74 0.49
C LEU A 282 23.33 11.07 1.84
N ALA A 283 22.28 10.49 2.42
CA ALA A 283 22.38 9.66 3.60
C ALA A 283 22.42 8.18 3.18
N VAL A 284 23.41 7.44 3.69
CA VAL A 284 23.59 6.01 3.49
C VAL A 284 23.49 5.33 4.84
N ARG A 285 22.50 4.45 5.00
CA ARG A 285 22.34 3.63 6.21
C ARG A 285 23.13 2.34 6.06
N HIS A 286 23.91 2.02 7.09
CA HIS A 286 24.54 0.73 7.31
C HIS A 286 23.91 0.05 8.54
N ALA A 287 24.38 -1.13 8.90
CA ALA A 287 23.85 -1.87 10.06
C ALA A 287 24.10 -1.14 11.40
N ASP A 288 25.23 -0.44 11.50
CA ASP A 288 25.74 0.13 12.75
C ASP A 288 26.02 1.63 12.69
N ARG A 289 25.75 2.28 11.55
CA ARG A 289 25.99 3.72 11.35
C ARG A 289 25.13 4.30 10.23
N ILE A 290 25.03 5.62 10.19
CA ILE A 290 24.52 6.39 9.06
C ILE A 290 25.63 7.32 8.58
N GLU A 291 25.94 7.28 7.29
CA GLU A 291 26.89 8.19 6.66
C GLU A 291 26.12 9.29 5.92
N VAL A 292 26.43 10.55 6.20
CA VAL A 292 25.83 11.72 5.55
C VAL A 292 26.87 12.40 4.70
N TRP A 293 26.72 12.25 3.39
CA TRP A 293 27.66 12.73 2.38
C TRP A 293 27.26 14.09 1.83
N ASN A 294 28.27 14.96 1.69
CA ASN A 294 28.25 16.11 0.80
C ASN A 294 28.71 15.65 -0.59
N PRO A 295 27.81 15.46 -1.57
CA PRO A 295 28.18 14.89 -2.86
C PRO A 295 29.01 15.83 -3.75
N THR A 296 29.23 17.08 -3.35
CA THR A 296 30.06 18.05 -4.10
C THR A 296 31.44 18.21 -3.51
N ALA A 297 31.55 18.20 -2.18
CA ALA A 297 32.84 18.33 -1.50
C ALA A 297 33.48 16.97 -1.18
N GLU A 298 32.80 15.86 -1.50
CA GLU A 298 33.23 14.49 -1.20
C GLU A 298 33.58 14.25 0.29
N ALA A 299 33.00 15.06 1.17
CA ALA A 299 33.14 14.94 2.62
C ALA A 299 31.94 14.18 3.20
N LYS A 300 32.16 13.38 4.24
CA LYS A 300 31.09 12.67 4.96
C LYS A 300 31.15 12.86 6.46
N LYS A 301 29.98 12.92 7.09
CA LYS A 301 29.79 12.80 8.54
C LYS A 301 29.29 11.39 8.84
N VAL A 302 29.73 10.81 9.96
CA VAL A 302 29.33 9.46 10.36
C VAL A 302 28.62 9.54 11.71
N PHE A 303 27.44 8.94 11.79
CA PHE A 303 26.63 8.83 12.99
C PHE A 303 26.52 7.35 13.39
N SER A 304 27.21 6.95 14.45
CA SER A 304 27.12 5.57 14.95
C SER A 304 25.70 5.27 15.46
N LEU A 305 25.15 4.10 15.14
CA LEU A 305 23.83 3.67 15.60
C LEU A 305 23.95 2.82 16.87
N PRO A 306 23.29 3.22 17.99
CA PRO A 306 23.19 2.40 19.18
C PRO A 306 22.41 1.12 18.87
N GLU A 307 22.67 0.06 19.62
CA GLU A 307 22.18 -1.30 19.34
C GLU A 307 20.67 -1.36 19.06
N ARG A 308 19.87 -0.64 19.85
CA ARG A 308 18.41 -0.61 19.70
C ARG A 308 17.92 -0.01 18.37
N LEU A 309 18.71 0.86 17.73
CA LEU A 309 18.35 1.50 16.46
C LEU A 309 18.81 0.70 15.24
N ARG A 310 19.81 -0.20 15.40
CA ARG A 310 20.39 -0.96 14.28
C ARG A 310 19.34 -1.74 13.48
N GLN A 311 18.35 -2.29 14.16
CA GLN A 311 17.29 -3.10 13.55
C GLN A 311 15.97 -2.35 13.31
N ALA A 312 15.86 -1.09 13.74
CA ALA A 312 14.61 -0.33 13.65
C ALA A 312 14.42 0.26 12.25
N ASP A 313 13.18 0.27 11.75
CA ASP A 313 12.82 1.15 10.66
C ASP A 313 12.75 2.58 11.18
N MET A 314 13.43 3.50 10.52
CA MET A 314 13.58 4.86 11.01
C MET A 314 13.45 5.88 9.89
N ARG A 315 13.16 7.11 10.30
CA ARG A 315 13.38 8.28 9.46
C ARG A 315 14.39 9.19 10.11
N ALA A 316 15.19 9.87 9.32
CA ALA A 316 16.23 10.75 9.84
C ALA A 316 16.32 12.08 9.08
N LEU A 317 16.88 13.07 9.76
CA LEU A 317 17.35 14.32 9.18
C LEU A 317 18.59 14.81 9.93
N SER A 318 19.44 15.59 9.27
CA SER A 318 20.63 16.17 9.91
C SER A 318 20.32 17.57 10.42
N LEU A 319 20.78 17.90 11.63
CA LEU A 319 20.60 19.21 12.25
C LEU A 319 21.77 20.17 11.97
N GLY A 320 22.79 19.76 11.20
CA GLY A 320 23.95 20.58 10.84
C GLY A 320 24.97 20.80 11.96
N ASN A 321 24.53 20.77 13.22
CA ASN A 321 25.32 20.98 14.44
C ASN A 321 26.04 19.71 14.98
N GLY A 322 26.28 18.71 14.13
CA GLY A 322 26.84 17.41 14.56
C GLY A 322 25.82 16.48 15.24
N GLN A 323 24.53 16.81 15.16
CA GLN A 323 23.45 15.94 15.60
C GLN A 323 22.56 15.49 14.43
N MET A 324 21.98 14.31 14.60
CA MET A 324 20.95 13.73 13.75
C MET A 324 19.68 13.55 14.58
N LEU A 325 18.54 13.93 14.01
CA LEU A 325 17.24 13.67 14.61
C LEU A 325 16.63 12.44 13.94
N ILE A 326 16.36 11.41 14.73
CA ILE A 326 15.77 10.15 14.31
C ILE A 326 14.33 10.08 14.79
N GLN A 327 13.42 9.66 13.90
CA GLN A 327 12.02 9.37 14.19
C GLN A 327 11.77 7.87 14.05
N LEU A 328 11.22 7.27 15.10
CA LEU A 328 10.75 5.89 15.14
C LEU A 328 9.22 5.86 15.26
N VAL A 329 8.58 4.87 14.63
CA VAL A 329 7.13 4.68 14.69
C VAL A 329 6.82 3.43 15.51
N HIS A 330 6.16 3.60 16.65
CA HIS A 330 5.83 2.53 17.60
C HIS A 330 4.37 2.03 17.45
N GLY A 331 3.73 2.33 16.31
CA GLY A 331 2.35 1.98 16.02
C GLY A 331 1.37 3.11 16.31
N TYR A 332 0.20 2.76 16.83
CA TYR A 332 -0.94 3.68 16.95
C TYR A 332 -1.54 3.67 18.36
N TRP A 333 -2.10 4.81 18.75
CA TRP A 333 -2.97 4.97 19.92
C TRP A 333 -4.41 5.26 19.45
N GLU A 334 -5.34 5.51 20.38
CA GLU A 334 -6.76 5.65 20.05
C GLU A 334 -7.07 6.78 19.05
N ARG A 335 -6.20 7.80 18.95
CA ARG A 335 -6.43 8.97 18.08
C ARG A 335 -5.32 9.28 17.08
N GLY A 336 -4.28 8.45 16.96
CA GLY A 336 -3.27 8.61 15.90
C GLY A 336 -2.02 7.74 16.11
N SER A 337 -0.84 8.27 15.79
CA SER A 337 0.43 7.51 15.81
C SER A 337 1.23 7.74 17.10
N ARG A 338 1.92 6.69 17.57
CA ARG A 338 2.94 6.77 18.62
C ARG A 338 4.32 6.86 17.99
N LEU A 339 5.07 7.88 18.36
CA LEU A 339 6.39 8.16 17.82
C LEU A 339 7.41 8.30 18.94
N GLU A 340 8.66 8.02 18.61
CA GLU A 340 9.81 8.35 19.45
C GLU A 340 10.78 9.20 18.63
N LEU A 341 11.25 10.28 19.22
CA LEU A 341 12.27 11.16 18.67
C LEU A 341 13.58 10.98 19.43
N VAL A 342 14.67 10.75 18.72
CA VAL A 342 15.99 10.52 19.29
C VAL A 342 16.98 11.49 18.67
N TRP A 343 17.59 12.34 19.49
CA TRP A 343 18.70 13.20 19.09
C TRP A 343 19.99 12.44 19.30
N LEU A 344 20.68 12.15 18.21
CA LEU A 344 21.87 11.34 18.17
C LEU A 344 23.07 12.21 17.80
N ASN A 345 24.17 12.14 18.57
CA ASN A 345 25.42 12.75 18.15
C ASN A 345 26.24 11.82 17.24
N GLU A 346 27.35 12.30 16.67
CA GLU A 346 28.20 11.49 15.76
C GLU A 346 28.74 10.21 16.42
N ALA A 347 29.03 10.24 17.72
CA ALA A 347 29.49 9.07 18.49
C ALA A 347 28.38 8.02 18.75
N GLY A 348 27.13 8.31 18.37
CA GLY A 348 25.99 7.44 18.59
C GLY A 348 25.42 7.49 20.00
N SER A 349 25.78 8.50 20.79
CA SER A 349 25.16 8.75 22.09
C SER A 349 23.84 9.50 21.92
N GLU A 350 22.81 9.03 22.61
CA GLU A 350 21.49 9.66 22.64
C GLU A 350 21.53 10.86 23.58
N VAL A 351 21.49 12.06 23.00
CA VAL A 351 21.55 13.33 23.75
C VAL A 351 20.19 13.70 24.33
N ARG A 352 19.11 13.35 23.61
CA ARG A 352 17.72 13.60 24.02
C ARG A 352 16.82 12.53 23.43
N ASN A 353 15.76 12.17 24.15
CA ASN A 353 14.73 11.25 23.70
C ASN A 353 13.36 11.77 24.12
N GLU A 354 12.39 11.79 23.20
CA GLU A 354 11.02 12.21 23.45
C GLU A 354 10.01 11.23 22.87
N ASN A 355 9.02 10.82 23.67
CA ASN A 355 7.90 10.00 23.20
C ASN A 355 6.70 10.90 22.93
N LEU A 356 6.09 10.75 21.75
CA LEU A 356 5.02 11.60 21.27
C LEU A 356 3.81 10.78 20.83
N GLU A 357 2.62 11.28 21.17
CA GLU A 357 1.36 10.84 20.58
C GLU A 357 0.85 11.95 19.67
N LEU A 358 0.81 11.68 18.36
CA LEU A 358 0.25 12.61 17.37
C LEU A 358 -1.17 12.19 17.03
N VAL A 359 -2.08 13.16 16.98
CA VAL A 359 -3.44 12.93 16.45
C VAL A 359 -3.36 12.71 14.93
N GLY A 360 -4.09 11.76 14.37
CA GLY A 360 -4.08 11.53 12.94
C GLY A 360 -4.80 10.26 12.55
N TYR A 361 -4.48 9.73 11.37
CA TYR A 361 -5.07 8.49 10.91
C TYR A 361 -4.73 7.32 11.85
N VAL A 362 -5.77 6.69 12.40
CA VAL A 362 -5.67 5.40 13.07
C VAL A 362 -6.20 4.35 12.11
N PRO A 363 -5.40 3.34 11.72
CA PRO A 363 -5.93 2.23 10.95
C PRO A 363 -7.06 1.60 11.75
N PRO A 364 -8.20 1.27 11.10
CA PRO A 364 -9.33 0.71 11.82
C PRO A 364 -8.88 -0.53 12.59
N ASN A 365 -9.26 -0.62 13.87
CA ASN A 365 -8.96 -1.80 14.69
C ASN A 365 -9.32 -3.07 13.90
N PRO A 366 -8.47 -4.11 13.89
CA PRO A 366 -8.74 -5.35 13.16
C PRO A 366 -10.13 -5.95 13.42
N ARG A 367 -10.69 -5.77 14.62
CA ARG A 367 -12.07 -6.16 14.96
C ARG A 367 -13.12 -5.34 14.21
N THR A 368 -12.92 -4.03 14.09
CA THR A 368 -13.78 -3.14 13.31
C THR A 368 -13.70 -3.47 11.82
N GLN A 369 -12.49 -3.75 11.31
CA GLN A 369 -12.31 -4.24 9.93
C GLN A 369 -13.05 -5.55 9.70
N ALA A 370 -12.98 -6.49 10.65
CA ALA A 370 -13.70 -7.76 10.57
C ALA A 370 -15.23 -7.54 10.50
N TRP A 371 -15.79 -6.66 11.32
CA TRP A 371 -17.22 -6.31 11.23
C TRP A 371 -17.59 -5.64 9.90
N GLN A 372 -16.74 -4.76 9.39
CA GLN A 372 -16.95 -4.11 8.10
C GLN A 372 -16.95 -5.14 6.97
N LEU A 373 -15.96 -6.02 6.93
CA LEU A 373 -15.88 -7.08 5.92
C LEU A 373 -17.04 -8.08 6.05
N ALA A 374 -17.45 -8.44 7.27
CA ALA A 374 -18.60 -9.31 7.52
C ALA A 374 -19.92 -8.71 7.00
N GLY A 375 -20.09 -7.38 7.12
CA GLY A 375 -21.23 -6.68 6.53
C GLY A 375 -21.17 -6.61 5.00
N VAL A 376 -19.97 -6.48 4.42
CA VAL A 376 -19.78 -6.36 2.97
C VAL A 376 -19.91 -7.70 2.25
N ALA A 377 -19.42 -8.79 2.84
CA ALA A 377 -19.41 -10.12 2.23
C ALA A 377 -19.74 -11.20 3.28
N PRO A 378 -21.02 -11.37 3.66
CA PRO A 378 -21.46 -12.38 4.62
C PRO A 378 -21.48 -13.78 3.96
N VAL A 379 -20.32 -14.24 3.49
CA VAL A 379 -20.11 -15.49 2.75
C VAL A 379 -19.23 -16.41 3.62
N PRO A 380 -19.82 -17.33 4.42
CA PRO A 380 -19.06 -18.14 5.38
C PRO A 380 -17.88 -18.91 4.78
N ALA A 381 -18.01 -19.43 3.57
CA ALA A 381 -16.93 -20.17 2.93
C ALA A 381 -15.70 -19.29 2.65
N LEU A 382 -15.91 -18.10 2.09
CA LEU A 382 -14.85 -17.13 1.82
C LEU A 382 -14.25 -16.59 3.14
N TRP A 383 -15.12 -16.32 4.11
CA TRP A 383 -14.73 -15.86 5.44
C TRP A 383 -13.86 -16.88 6.16
N GLY A 384 -14.29 -18.14 6.17
CA GLY A 384 -13.55 -19.25 6.75
C GLY A 384 -12.19 -19.42 6.07
N PHE A 385 -12.12 -19.39 4.74
CA PHE A 385 -10.85 -19.46 4.03
C PHE A 385 -9.91 -18.31 4.43
N TYR A 386 -10.40 -17.07 4.46
CA TYR A 386 -9.59 -15.92 4.83
C TYR A 386 -9.12 -15.98 6.30
N GLU A 387 -10.01 -16.25 7.25
CA GLU A 387 -9.70 -16.24 8.68
C GLU A 387 -8.87 -17.45 9.14
N PHE A 388 -9.11 -18.63 8.55
CA PHE A 388 -8.34 -19.82 8.91
C PHE A 388 -7.05 -19.94 8.09
N ILE A 389 -7.01 -19.55 6.82
CA ILE A 389 -5.84 -19.77 5.96
C ILE A 389 -5.13 -18.45 5.66
N GLY A 390 -5.80 -17.51 5.01
CA GLY A 390 -5.17 -16.30 4.47
C GLY A 390 -4.53 -15.40 5.52
N ARG A 391 -5.26 -15.08 6.58
CA ARG A 391 -4.84 -14.13 7.62
C ARG A 391 -3.75 -14.70 8.55
N PRO A 392 -3.85 -15.93 9.08
CA PRO A 392 -2.75 -16.52 9.84
C PRO A 392 -1.48 -16.65 9.00
N PHE A 393 -1.63 -17.01 7.71
CA PHE A 393 -0.51 -17.04 6.78
C PHE A 393 0.14 -15.66 6.65
N GLY A 394 -0.66 -14.59 6.49
CA GLY A 394 -0.17 -13.21 6.46
C GLY A 394 0.59 -12.78 7.72
N PHE A 395 0.12 -13.17 8.91
CA PHE A 395 0.83 -12.87 10.16
C PHE A 395 2.20 -13.54 10.26
N ILE A 396 2.30 -14.82 9.87
CA ILE A 396 3.60 -15.51 9.83
C ILE A 396 4.49 -14.88 8.78
N ASN A 397 3.96 -14.61 7.58
CA ASN A 397 4.72 -14.07 6.47
C ASN A 397 5.32 -12.69 6.79
N ASN A 398 4.66 -11.91 7.64
CA ASN A 398 5.09 -10.59 8.12
C ASN A 398 5.83 -10.64 9.47
N TYR A 399 6.21 -11.83 9.97
CA TYR A 399 6.88 -12.02 11.27
C TYR A 399 6.12 -11.45 12.48
N GLN A 400 4.81 -11.34 12.39
CA GLN A 400 3.99 -10.91 13.53
C GLN A 400 3.79 -12.06 14.52
N ASP A 401 3.75 -13.29 14.02
CA ASP A 401 3.59 -14.50 14.82
C ASP A 401 4.60 -15.58 14.37
N PRO A 402 5.25 -16.30 15.31
CA PRO A 402 6.29 -17.27 14.98
C PRO A 402 5.75 -18.60 14.43
N THR A 403 4.48 -18.90 14.69
CA THR A 403 3.85 -20.18 14.30
C THR A 403 2.42 -19.97 13.82
N TYR A 404 1.92 -20.91 13.02
CA TYR A 404 0.54 -20.87 12.54
C TYR A 404 -0.50 -20.97 13.65
N SER A 405 -0.23 -21.72 14.73
CA SER A 405 -1.16 -21.80 15.87
C SER A 405 -1.26 -20.47 16.63
N ALA A 406 -0.13 -19.76 16.80
CA ALA A 406 -0.11 -18.41 17.39
C ALA A 406 -0.87 -17.43 16.49
N ALA A 407 -0.58 -17.43 15.19
CA ALA A 407 -1.23 -16.59 14.20
C ALA A 407 -2.75 -16.85 14.11
N LEU A 408 -3.18 -18.12 14.16
CA LEU A 408 -4.60 -18.47 14.16
C LEU A 408 -5.30 -18.02 15.45
N LYS A 409 -4.66 -18.19 16.61
CA LYS A 409 -5.19 -17.69 17.89
C LYS A 409 -5.30 -16.16 17.87
N HIS A 410 -4.31 -15.48 17.29
CA HIS A 410 -4.31 -14.04 17.10
C HIS A 410 -5.48 -13.59 16.22
N ALA A 411 -5.62 -14.17 15.02
CA ALA A 411 -6.72 -13.88 14.10
C ALA A 411 -8.08 -14.12 14.76
N TRP A 412 -8.27 -15.30 15.39
CA TRP A 412 -9.53 -15.68 16.02
C TRP A 412 -9.93 -14.72 17.16
N ARG A 413 -8.98 -14.28 17.99
CA ARG A 413 -9.25 -13.32 19.08
C ARG A 413 -9.85 -12.02 18.53
N GLU A 414 -9.44 -11.60 17.34
CA GLU A 414 -9.88 -10.35 16.72
C GLU A 414 -11.21 -10.50 15.97
N THR A 415 -11.51 -11.67 15.42
CA THR A 415 -12.58 -11.83 14.43
C THR A 415 -13.74 -12.73 14.83
N TRP A 416 -13.60 -13.56 15.88
CA TRP A 416 -14.64 -14.53 16.24
C TRP A 416 -16.06 -13.96 16.37
N PRO A 417 -16.30 -12.73 16.90
CA PRO A 417 -17.67 -12.22 17.00
C PRO A 417 -18.31 -12.00 15.63
N ALA A 418 -17.51 -11.51 14.66
CA ALA A 418 -17.95 -11.33 13.28
C ALA A 418 -18.18 -12.68 12.60
N CYS A 419 -17.30 -13.67 12.81
CA CYS A 419 -17.47 -15.04 12.32
C CYS A 419 -18.81 -15.64 12.78
N VAL A 420 -19.11 -15.53 14.08
CA VAL A 420 -20.35 -16.05 14.68
C VAL A 420 -21.57 -15.36 14.07
N ALA A 421 -21.53 -14.03 13.90
CA ALA A 421 -22.63 -13.30 13.27
C ALA A 421 -22.86 -13.74 11.82
N VAL A 422 -21.80 -13.91 11.02
CA VAL A 422 -21.89 -14.37 9.61
C VAL A 422 -22.45 -15.78 9.54
N LEU A 423 -21.99 -16.70 10.40
CA LEU A 423 -22.51 -18.07 10.46
C LEU A 423 -23.99 -18.11 10.90
N PHE A 424 -24.36 -17.28 11.87
CA PHE A 424 -25.74 -17.19 12.35
C PHE A 424 -26.69 -16.66 11.27
N LEU A 425 -26.32 -15.58 10.57
CA LEU A 425 -27.10 -15.05 9.45
C LEU A 425 -27.23 -16.07 8.31
N SER A 426 -26.17 -16.82 8.05
CA SER A 426 -26.16 -17.86 7.01
C SER A 426 -27.00 -19.07 7.40
N ALA A 427 -27.04 -19.44 8.69
CA ALA A 427 -27.94 -20.46 9.20
C ALA A 427 -29.41 -20.05 9.07
N ILE A 428 -29.74 -18.79 9.36
CA ILE A 428 -31.10 -18.25 9.15
C ILE A 428 -31.47 -18.30 7.66
N ALA A 429 -30.58 -17.85 6.78
CA ALA A 429 -30.79 -17.88 5.34
C ALA A 429 -31.02 -19.31 4.82
N ALA A 430 -30.19 -20.27 5.26
CA ALA A 430 -30.31 -21.68 4.91
C ALA A 430 -31.61 -22.31 5.43
N TRP A 431 -31.99 -22.00 6.67
CA TRP A 431 -33.26 -22.44 7.26
C TRP A 431 -34.46 -21.91 6.47
N GLN A 432 -34.42 -20.63 6.09
CA GLN A 432 -35.48 -20.02 5.29
C GLN A 432 -35.57 -20.67 3.89
N ALA A 433 -34.43 -20.92 3.24
CA ALA A 433 -34.39 -21.65 1.98
C ALA A 433 -34.99 -23.06 2.11
N LEU A 434 -34.61 -23.81 3.16
CA LEU A 434 -35.14 -25.14 3.44
C LEU A 434 -36.66 -25.11 3.70
N ARG A 435 -37.14 -24.12 4.47
CA ARG A 435 -38.57 -23.93 4.73
C ARG A 435 -39.34 -23.68 3.43
N TRP A 436 -38.85 -22.80 2.57
CA TRP A 436 -39.45 -22.55 1.26
C TRP A 436 -39.42 -23.77 0.34
N HIS A 437 -38.32 -24.50 0.35
CA HIS A 437 -38.18 -25.72 -0.42
C HIS A 437 -39.20 -26.78 -0.01
N LYS A 438 -39.40 -26.96 1.31
CA LYS A 438 -40.42 -27.86 1.87
C LYS A 438 -41.84 -27.38 1.55
N GLN A 439 -42.11 -26.08 1.65
CA GLN A 439 -43.43 -25.50 1.37
C GLN A 439 -43.89 -25.76 -0.08
N HIS A 440 -42.96 -25.80 -1.04
CA HIS A 440 -43.24 -26.00 -2.46
C HIS A 440 -42.89 -27.39 -2.97
N TYR A 441 -42.60 -28.37 -2.10
CA TYR A 441 -42.35 -29.76 -2.47
C TYR A 441 -41.27 -29.96 -3.55
N LEU A 442 -40.26 -29.09 -3.55
CA LEU A 442 -39.10 -29.21 -4.43
C LEU A 442 -38.16 -30.33 -3.95
N SER A 443 -37.36 -30.87 -4.87
CA SER A 443 -36.35 -31.89 -4.55
C SER A 443 -34.97 -31.26 -4.33
N GLY A 444 -34.19 -31.81 -3.39
CA GLY A 444 -32.83 -31.33 -3.11
C GLY A 444 -32.72 -30.22 -2.06
N GLY A 445 -33.70 -30.06 -1.17
CA GLY A 445 -33.71 -28.97 -0.19
C GLY A 445 -32.50 -28.92 0.73
N ILE A 446 -31.93 -30.07 1.11
CA ILE A 446 -30.72 -30.14 1.94
C ILE A 446 -29.50 -29.57 1.18
N LEU A 447 -29.36 -29.92 -0.10
CA LEU A 447 -28.28 -29.45 -0.94
C LEU A 447 -28.37 -27.92 -1.13
N TRP A 448 -29.56 -27.40 -1.41
CA TRP A 448 -29.78 -25.96 -1.51
C TRP A 448 -29.58 -25.23 -0.18
N ALA A 449 -30.01 -25.82 0.95
CA ALA A 449 -29.74 -25.26 2.26
C ALA A 449 -28.24 -25.20 2.56
N GLY A 450 -27.48 -26.25 2.22
CA GLY A 450 -26.02 -26.27 2.35
C GLY A 450 -25.34 -25.22 1.46
N PHE A 451 -25.79 -25.07 0.21
CA PHE A 451 -25.33 -24.02 -0.70
C PHE A 451 -25.58 -22.61 -0.14
N VAL A 452 -26.81 -22.34 0.32
CA VAL A 452 -27.17 -21.06 0.94
C VAL A 452 -26.39 -20.84 2.23
N PHE A 453 -26.14 -21.88 3.03
CA PHE A 453 -25.32 -21.76 4.22
C PHE A 453 -23.88 -21.36 3.88
N LEU A 454 -23.24 -22.01 2.90
CA LEU A 454 -21.85 -21.72 2.54
C LEU A 454 -21.67 -20.33 1.92
N LEU A 455 -22.66 -19.86 1.16
CA LEU A 455 -22.62 -18.56 0.48
C LEU A 455 -23.37 -17.44 1.22
N GLY A 456 -24.03 -17.75 2.33
CA GLY A 456 -24.83 -16.81 3.13
C GLY A 456 -25.93 -16.10 2.34
N VAL A 457 -26.02 -14.78 2.53
CA VAL A 457 -27.06 -13.94 1.91
C VAL A 457 -27.01 -13.96 0.37
N PRO A 458 -25.84 -13.83 -0.28
CA PRO A 458 -25.71 -14.04 -1.72
C PRO A 458 -26.26 -15.40 -2.20
N GLY A 459 -26.01 -16.45 -1.44
CA GLY A 459 -26.54 -17.79 -1.72
C GLY A 459 -28.07 -17.82 -1.70
N LEU A 460 -28.70 -17.13 -0.75
CA LEU A 460 -30.16 -17.03 -0.67
C LEU A 460 -30.74 -16.27 -1.87
N VAL A 461 -30.09 -15.19 -2.30
CA VAL A 461 -30.50 -14.43 -3.49
C VAL A 461 -30.39 -15.31 -4.75
N ALA A 462 -29.28 -16.03 -4.90
CA ALA A 462 -29.11 -16.99 -5.99
C ALA A 462 -30.20 -18.08 -5.98
N TYR A 463 -30.51 -18.61 -4.79
CA TYR A 463 -31.61 -19.55 -4.59
C TYR A 463 -32.96 -18.96 -5.00
N TRP A 464 -33.26 -17.69 -4.69
CA TRP A 464 -34.51 -17.04 -5.09
C TRP A 464 -34.63 -16.82 -6.58
N LEU A 465 -33.55 -16.40 -7.23
CA LEU A 465 -33.53 -16.20 -8.67
C LEU A 465 -33.75 -17.54 -9.38
N HIS A 466 -33.11 -18.61 -8.90
CA HIS A 466 -33.36 -19.97 -9.39
C HIS A 466 -34.81 -20.41 -9.14
N PHE A 467 -35.31 -20.22 -7.92
CA PHE A 467 -36.66 -20.61 -7.52
C PHE A 467 -37.75 -19.89 -8.34
N ARG A 468 -37.58 -18.59 -8.63
CA ARG A 468 -38.52 -17.81 -9.46
C ARG A 468 -38.60 -18.32 -10.90
N GLY A 469 -37.54 -18.94 -11.41
CA GLY A 469 -37.52 -19.53 -12.74
C GLY A 469 -38.19 -20.91 -12.82
N SER A 470 -38.42 -21.57 -11.68
CA SER A 470 -39.07 -22.88 -11.66
C SER A 470 -40.57 -22.74 -11.95
N PRO A 471 -41.13 -23.44 -12.95
CA PRO A 471 -42.55 -23.37 -13.24
C PRO A 471 -43.33 -24.02 -12.09
N VAL A 472 -43.96 -23.19 -11.27
CA VAL A 472 -44.89 -23.61 -10.22
C VAL A 472 -46.30 -23.36 -10.73
N ALA A 473 -47.16 -24.36 -10.65
CA ALA A 473 -48.57 -24.24 -11.02
C ALA A 473 -49.46 -24.79 -9.91
N GLU A 474 -50.67 -24.28 -9.83
CA GLU A 474 -51.68 -24.82 -8.92
C GLU A 474 -52.14 -26.20 -9.43
N CYS A 475 -52.11 -27.21 -8.55
CA CYS A 475 -52.64 -28.53 -8.86
C CYS A 475 -54.17 -28.48 -8.90
N ALA A 476 -54.77 -28.89 -10.01
CA ALA A 476 -56.22 -28.91 -10.19
C ALA A 476 -56.96 -29.74 -9.12
N SER A 477 -56.34 -30.82 -8.62
CA SER A 477 -56.97 -31.72 -7.65
C SER A 477 -56.87 -31.21 -6.21
N CYS A 478 -55.76 -30.60 -5.80
CA CYS A 478 -55.54 -30.21 -4.40
C CYS A 478 -55.39 -28.70 -4.13
N GLY A 479 -55.39 -27.85 -5.17
CA GLY A 479 -55.30 -26.39 -5.05
C GLY A 479 -53.97 -25.89 -4.49
N LYS A 480 -52.91 -26.70 -4.52
CA LYS A 480 -51.58 -26.31 -4.02
C LYS A 480 -50.63 -26.00 -5.15
N GLN A 481 -49.83 -24.96 -4.97
CA GLN A 481 -48.72 -24.63 -5.86
C GLN A 481 -47.65 -25.72 -5.74
N VAL A 482 -47.43 -26.44 -6.83
CA VAL A 482 -46.46 -27.53 -6.93
C VAL A 482 -45.63 -27.36 -8.20
N PRO A 483 -44.39 -27.89 -8.22
CA PRO A 483 -43.53 -27.82 -9.39
C PRO A 483 -44.12 -28.64 -10.55
N ARG A 484 -44.09 -28.10 -11.77
CA ARG A 484 -44.54 -28.78 -13.01
C ARG A 484 -43.44 -29.61 -13.69
N ASP A 485 -42.35 -29.89 -12.98
CA ASP A 485 -41.17 -30.61 -13.48
C ASP A 485 -41.29 -32.15 -13.43
N ARG A 486 -42.50 -32.67 -13.24
CA ARG A 486 -42.80 -34.09 -12.98
C ARG A 486 -44.21 -34.43 -13.43
N ASP A 487 -44.46 -35.71 -13.66
CA ASP A 487 -45.73 -36.20 -14.24
C ASP A 487 -46.94 -36.05 -13.30
N ALA A 488 -46.70 -36.03 -11.98
CA ALA A 488 -47.74 -36.00 -10.97
C ALA A 488 -47.48 -34.97 -9.86
N CYS A 489 -48.57 -34.49 -9.26
CA CYS A 489 -48.54 -33.54 -8.17
C CYS A 489 -47.71 -34.08 -7.00
N ALA A 490 -46.70 -33.32 -6.59
CA ALA A 490 -45.79 -33.69 -5.51
C ALA A 490 -46.47 -33.90 -4.14
N ARG A 491 -47.72 -33.44 -3.98
CA ARG A 491 -48.49 -33.53 -2.73
C ARG A 491 -49.56 -34.62 -2.76
N CYS A 492 -50.44 -34.63 -3.77
CA CYS A 492 -51.55 -35.57 -3.84
C CYS A 492 -51.31 -36.75 -4.80
N ALA A 493 -50.16 -36.78 -5.48
CA ALA A 493 -49.79 -37.81 -6.46
C ALA A 493 -50.71 -37.93 -7.69
N GLU A 494 -51.71 -37.05 -7.84
CA GLU A 494 -52.54 -37.00 -9.06
C GLU A 494 -51.73 -36.50 -10.26
N PRO A 495 -51.83 -37.16 -11.43
CA PRO A 495 -51.17 -36.71 -12.64
C PRO A 495 -51.66 -35.31 -13.02
N PHE A 496 -50.75 -34.48 -13.53
CA PHE A 496 -51.17 -33.18 -14.04
C PHE A 496 -52.02 -33.37 -15.31
N PRO A 497 -53.05 -32.54 -15.53
CA PRO A 497 -53.79 -32.58 -16.77
C PRO A 497 -52.84 -32.32 -17.94
N GLU A 498 -53.03 -33.08 -19.02
CA GLU A 498 -52.27 -32.87 -20.26
C GLU A 498 -52.39 -31.40 -20.68
N PRO A 499 -51.29 -30.77 -21.11
CA PRO A 499 -51.34 -29.40 -21.60
C PRO A 499 -52.39 -29.30 -22.71
N SER A 500 -53.25 -28.28 -22.63
CA SER A 500 -54.27 -28.06 -23.66
C SER A 500 -53.56 -27.93 -25.01
N LEU A 501 -53.85 -28.84 -25.94
CA LEU A 501 -53.28 -28.80 -27.29
C LEU A 501 -53.69 -27.49 -27.97
N LYS A 502 -52.78 -26.50 -28.02
CA LYS A 502 -53.09 -25.18 -28.60
C LYS A 502 -52.87 -25.14 -30.12
N GLY A 503 -52.58 -26.28 -30.74
CA GLY A 503 -52.30 -26.38 -32.18
C GLY A 503 -50.93 -25.86 -32.59
N THR A 504 -50.05 -25.56 -31.63
CA THR A 504 -48.65 -25.15 -31.84
C THR A 504 -47.63 -26.19 -31.41
N GLU A 505 -48.05 -27.39 -30.98
CA GLU A 505 -47.10 -28.48 -30.72
C GLU A 505 -46.60 -29.05 -32.05
N ILE A 506 -45.35 -28.72 -32.41
CA ILE A 506 -44.63 -29.38 -33.50
C ILE A 506 -44.24 -30.77 -32.99
N PHE A 507 -44.89 -31.81 -33.50
CA PHE A 507 -44.49 -33.20 -33.29
C PHE A 507 -43.06 -33.37 -33.81
N ALA A 508 -42.10 -33.57 -32.91
CA ALA A 508 -40.69 -33.85 -33.20
C ALA A 508 -40.34 -35.25 -32.74
#